data_AF-A0A378VHZ5-F1
#
_entry.id   AF-A0A378VHZ5-F1
#
_cell.length_a   1.000
_cell.length_b   1.000
_cell.length_c   1.000
_cell.angle_alpha   90.00
_cell.angle_beta   90.00
_cell.angle_gamma   90.00
#
_symmetry.space_group_name_H-M   'P 1'
#
loop_
_entity.id
_entity.type
_entity.pdbx_description
1 polymer ?
#
loop_
_entity_poly.entity_id
_entity_poly.type
_entity_poly.pdbx_seq_one_letter_code
_entity_poly.pdbx_strand_id
1 'polypeptide(L)'
;MLDILKKMVDRGMPVRLNIAGIGEEMDNLKMQAERLGIEDKVTFLGGVRDLTGYFKEIDILVNTPHCVGDHGAGVGNNILEAGLYDTPVVTYDMAGISEMVVTGETGYCIPFGDEEAFIAAVDTLVRQPLLREAMGKRLHAHVAALCSDDEIYRTTMAAYTM
;
A
#
# COMPACT_ATOMS: atom_id res chain seq x y z
N MET A 1 8.46 0.31 8.03
CA MET A 1 7.13 0.90 8.29
C MET A 1 7.01 1.53 9.68
N LEU A 2 7.28 0.82 10.78
CA LEU A 2 7.05 1.35 12.13
C LEU A 2 7.88 2.61 12.46
N ASP A 3 9.12 2.71 11.99
CA ASP A 3 9.93 3.93 12.15
C ASP A 3 9.31 5.12 11.39
N ILE A 4 8.76 4.87 10.19
CA ILE A 4 8.03 5.89 9.41
C ILE A 4 6.78 6.35 10.18
N LEU A 5 6.01 5.40 10.73
CA LEU A 5 4.86 5.71 11.57
C LEU A 5 5.25 6.55 12.79
N LYS A 6 6.36 6.21 13.45
CA LYS A 6 6.88 7.00 14.58
C LYS A 6 7.14 8.45 14.17
N LYS A 7 7.79 8.69 13.03
CA LYS A 7 8.04 10.05 12.53
C LYS A 7 6.74 10.79 12.19
N MET A 8 5.74 10.11 11.63
CA MET A 8 4.42 10.70 11.39
C MET A 8 3.73 11.12 12.70
N VAL A 9 3.76 10.24 13.71
CA VAL A 9 3.20 10.51 15.05
C VAL A 9 3.93 11.67 15.74
N ASP A 10 5.26 11.72 15.65
CA ASP A 10 6.06 12.83 16.22
C ASP A 10 5.78 14.18 15.56
N ARG A 11 5.36 14.17 14.29
CA ARG A 11 4.89 15.36 13.56
C ARG A 11 3.45 15.74 13.92
N GLY A 12 2.80 15.01 14.81
CA GLY A 12 1.41 15.24 15.21
C GLY A 12 0.39 14.86 14.13
N MET A 13 0.75 14.01 13.17
CA MET A 13 -0.19 13.53 12.16
C MET A 13 -1.26 12.63 12.81
N PRO A 14 -2.55 12.80 12.48
CA PRO A 14 -3.64 12.03 13.07
C PRO A 14 -3.77 10.64 12.42
N VAL A 15 -2.75 9.79 12.59
CA VAL A 15 -2.66 8.47 11.93
C VAL A 15 -2.61 7.32 12.94
N ARG A 16 -3.15 6.18 12.52
CA ARG A 16 -3.01 4.86 13.17
C ARG A 16 -2.68 3.83 12.09
N LEU A 17 -2.00 2.75 12.46
CA LEU A 17 -1.61 1.69 11.53
C LEU A 17 -2.28 0.38 11.90
N ASN A 18 -3.01 -0.19 10.95
CA ASN A 18 -3.48 -1.57 11.02
C ASN A 18 -2.50 -2.45 10.23
N ILE A 19 -1.98 -3.50 10.87
CA ILE A 19 -1.12 -4.50 10.23
C ILE A 19 -1.94 -5.79 10.11
N ALA A 20 -2.40 -6.06 8.89
CA ALA A 20 -3.07 -7.30 8.51
C ALA A 20 -2.06 -8.28 7.90
N GLY A 21 -2.15 -9.54 8.31
CA GLY A 21 -1.27 -10.62 7.87
C GLY A 21 -0.73 -11.44 9.04
N ILE A 22 -0.15 -12.58 8.70
CA ILE A 22 0.63 -13.42 9.61
C ILE A 22 2.04 -13.53 9.03
N GLY A 23 3.05 -13.57 9.88
CA GLY A 23 4.44 -13.65 9.45
C GLY A 23 5.38 -13.85 10.63
N GLU A 24 6.58 -14.32 10.35
CA GLU A 24 7.62 -14.58 11.34
C GLU A 24 8.06 -13.32 12.11
N GLU A 25 7.96 -12.14 11.48
CA GLU A 25 8.34 -10.86 12.07
C GLU A 25 7.29 -10.27 13.03
N MET A 26 6.16 -10.94 13.26
CA MET A 26 5.06 -10.41 14.09
C MET A 26 5.53 -9.98 15.49
N ASP A 27 6.30 -10.81 16.18
CA ASP A 27 6.77 -10.52 17.53
C ASP A 27 7.85 -9.44 17.54
N ASN A 28 8.74 -9.42 16.54
CA ASN A 28 9.73 -8.36 16.34
C ASN A 28 9.06 -7.00 16.12
N LEU A 29 8.00 -6.94 15.33
CA LEU A 29 7.23 -5.72 15.07
C LEU A 29 6.52 -5.22 16.34
N LYS A 30 5.96 -6.10 17.16
CA LYS A 30 5.36 -5.72 18.45
C LYS A 30 6.40 -5.12 19.40
N MET A 31 7.54 -5.80 19.58
CA MET A 31 8.63 -5.28 20.39
C MET A 31 9.19 -3.95 19.85
N GLN A 32 9.24 -3.78 18.53
CA GLN A 32 9.65 -2.51 17.92
C GLN A 32 8.63 -1.40 18.21
N ALA A 33 7.33 -1.67 18.11
CA ALA A 33 6.29 -0.70 18.42
C ALA A 33 6.38 -0.22 19.88
N GLU A 34 6.55 -1.15 20.83
CA GLU A 34 6.77 -0.85 22.25
C GLU A 34 8.05 -0.03 22.47
N ARG A 35 9.17 -0.42 21.86
CA ARG A 35 10.45 0.33 21.95
C ARG A 35 10.33 1.76 21.42
N LEU A 36 9.52 1.95 20.38
CA LEU A 36 9.26 3.25 19.78
C LEU A 36 8.18 4.04 20.54
N GLY A 37 7.47 3.44 21.49
CA GLY A 37 6.39 4.09 22.26
C GLY A 37 5.17 4.46 21.41
N ILE A 38 4.82 3.62 20.43
CA ILE A 38 3.70 3.82 19.48
C ILE A 38 2.76 2.62 19.44
N GLU A 39 2.83 1.73 20.42
CA GLU A 39 1.98 0.56 20.52
C GLU A 39 0.48 0.91 20.56
N ASP A 40 0.11 2.07 21.09
CA ASP A 40 -1.27 2.58 21.09
C ASP A 40 -1.74 3.06 19.70
N LYS A 41 -0.82 3.21 18.74
CA LYS A 41 -1.10 3.59 17.35
C LYS A 41 -1.06 2.42 16.38
N VAL A 42 -0.69 1.21 16.82
CA VAL A 42 -0.54 0.04 15.96
C VAL A 42 -1.50 -1.07 16.39
N THR A 43 -2.32 -1.55 15.47
CA THR A 43 -3.18 -2.72 15.69
C THR A 43 -2.73 -3.87 14.81
N PHE A 44 -2.33 -4.99 15.43
CA PHE A 44 -2.00 -6.23 14.74
C PHE A 44 -3.26 -7.09 14.59
N LEU A 45 -3.77 -7.22 13.37
CA LEU A 45 -5.04 -7.89 13.10
C LEU A 45 -4.89 -9.40 12.87
N GLY A 46 -3.66 -9.89 12.66
CA GLY A 46 -3.43 -11.26 12.22
C GLY A 46 -3.97 -11.49 10.81
N GLY A 47 -4.28 -12.75 10.47
CA GLY A 47 -4.82 -13.10 9.17
C GLY A 47 -6.24 -12.57 8.97
N VAL A 48 -6.42 -11.67 8.00
CA VAL A 48 -7.72 -11.09 7.64
C VAL A 48 -8.31 -11.87 6.46
N ARG A 49 -9.57 -12.31 6.58
CA ARG A 49 -10.31 -12.99 5.50
C ARG A 49 -11.44 -12.15 4.92
N ASP A 50 -12.06 -11.30 5.73
CA ASP A 50 -13.08 -10.35 5.27
C ASP A 50 -12.40 -9.07 4.78
N LEU A 51 -11.96 -9.09 3.51
CA LEU A 51 -11.32 -7.94 2.89
C LEU A 51 -12.29 -6.76 2.71
N THR A 52 -13.58 -7.03 2.47
CA THR A 52 -14.58 -5.97 2.35
C THR A 52 -14.76 -5.23 3.67
N GLY A 53 -14.88 -5.96 4.79
CA GLY A 53 -14.93 -5.35 6.13
C GLY A 53 -13.64 -4.62 6.48
N TYR A 54 -12.49 -5.17 6.10
CA TYR A 54 -11.19 -4.55 6.33
C TYR A 54 -11.05 -3.22 5.58
N PHE A 55 -11.15 -3.22 4.25
CA PHE A 55 -10.90 -2.01 3.46
C PHE A 55 -11.92 -0.90 3.67
N LYS A 56 -13.15 -1.20 4.13
CA LYS A 56 -14.11 -0.17 4.57
C LYS A 56 -13.58 0.74 5.68
N GLU A 57 -12.68 0.24 6.51
CA GLU A 57 -12.10 0.95 7.63
C GLU A 57 -10.68 1.48 7.33
N ILE A 58 -10.18 1.28 6.10
CA ILE A 58 -8.84 1.70 5.68
C ILE A 58 -8.94 2.93 4.78
N ASP A 59 -8.29 3.99 5.21
CA ASP A 59 -8.22 5.25 4.47
C ASP A 59 -7.19 5.23 3.33
N ILE A 60 -6.03 4.62 3.60
CA ILE A 60 -4.85 4.61 2.72
C ILE A 60 -4.16 3.26 2.94
N LEU A 61 -3.87 2.53 1.86
CA LEU A 61 -2.95 1.40 1.94
C LEU A 61 -1.51 1.92 1.86
N VAL A 62 -0.69 1.55 2.83
CA VAL A 62 0.75 1.83 2.81
C VAL A 62 1.53 0.54 2.59
N ASN A 63 2.49 0.57 1.67
CA ASN A 63 3.30 -0.60 1.31
C ASN A 63 4.78 -0.20 1.31
N THR A 64 5.59 -0.77 2.20
CA THR A 64 7.05 -0.52 2.24
C THR A 64 7.81 -1.79 1.88
N PRO A 65 7.70 -2.27 0.63
CA PRO A 65 8.41 -3.47 0.21
C PRO A 65 9.92 -3.21 0.27
N HIS A 66 10.65 -4.22 0.71
CA HIS A 66 12.10 -4.23 0.67
C HIS A 66 12.55 -5.53 0.00
N CYS A 67 12.51 -5.52 -1.32
CA CYS A 67 12.92 -6.65 -2.14
C CYS A 67 14.42 -6.57 -2.40
N VAL A 68 15.20 -7.44 -1.76
CA VAL A 68 16.64 -7.59 -2.06
C VAL A 68 16.81 -8.74 -3.06
N GLY A 69 17.44 -8.46 -4.19
CA GLY A 69 17.70 -9.45 -5.25
C GLY A 69 16.49 -9.72 -6.16
N ASP A 70 16.41 -10.93 -6.72
CA ASP A 70 15.39 -11.33 -7.72
C ASP A 70 14.05 -11.79 -7.08
N HIS A 71 13.82 -11.45 -5.81
CA HIS A 71 12.57 -11.69 -5.10
C HIS A 71 11.58 -10.58 -5.45
N GLY A 72 11.14 -10.55 -6.70
CA GLY A 72 10.19 -9.57 -7.20
C GLY A 72 8.89 -9.62 -6.40
N ALA A 73 8.48 -8.51 -5.80
CA ALA A 73 7.13 -8.35 -5.24
C ALA A 73 6.03 -8.46 -6.31
N GLY A 74 6.41 -8.42 -7.59
CA GLY A 74 5.50 -8.12 -8.69
C GLY A 74 4.78 -6.79 -8.42
N VAL A 75 3.55 -6.70 -8.91
CA VAL A 75 2.69 -5.54 -8.68
C VAL A 75 2.06 -5.48 -7.29
N GLY A 76 2.26 -6.50 -6.45
CA GLY A 76 1.74 -6.59 -5.09
C GLY A 76 0.23 -6.88 -5.02
N ASN A 77 -0.16 -8.08 -4.55
CA ASN A 77 -1.59 -8.43 -4.42
C ASN A 77 -2.36 -7.48 -3.49
N ASN A 78 -1.72 -6.97 -2.43
CA ASN A 78 -2.33 -5.98 -1.56
C ASN A 78 -2.69 -4.68 -2.30
N ILE A 79 -1.90 -4.27 -3.29
CA ILE A 79 -2.17 -3.09 -4.13
C ILE A 79 -3.37 -3.35 -5.05
N LEU A 80 -3.45 -4.55 -5.65
CA LEU A 80 -4.61 -4.96 -6.45
C LEU A 80 -5.88 -4.98 -5.60
N GLU A 81 -5.81 -5.58 -4.41
CA GLU A 81 -6.91 -5.60 -3.44
C GLU A 81 -7.34 -4.18 -3.06
N ALA A 82 -6.40 -3.28 -2.74
CA ALA A 82 -6.72 -1.88 -2.46
C ALA A 82 -7.43 -1.19 -3.63
N GLY A 83 -7.01 -1.46 -4.87
CA GLY A 83 -7.70 -0.99 -6.08
C GLY A 83 -9.14 -1.50 -6.15
N LEU A 84 -9.38 -2.78 -5.90
CA LEU A 84 -10.74 -3.35 -5.90
C LEU A 84 -11.67 -2.68 -4.87
N TYR A 85 -11.12 -2.09 -3.81
CA TYR A 85 -11.86 -1.42 -2.74
C TYR A 85 -11.69 0.11 -2.72
N ASP A 86 -11.40 0.75 -3.87
CA ASP A 86 -11.29 2.21 -4.00
C ASP A 86 -10.35 2.86 -2.97
N THR A 87 -9.28 2.16 -2.58
CA THR A 87 -8.35 2.62 -1.55
C THR A 87 -7.04 3.07 -2.21
N PRO A 88 -6.63 4.35 -2.08
CA PRO A 88 -5.39 4.81 -2.68
C PRO A 88 -4.16 4.23 -1.95
N VAL A 89 -3.05 4.17 -2.68
CA VAL A 89 -1.82 3.51 -2.24
C VAL A 89 -0.67 4.50 -2.12
N VAL A 90 0.10 4.40 -1.03
CA VAL A 90 1.45 4.98 -0.93
C VAL A 90 2.45 3.85 -0.77
N THR A 91 3.40 3.74 -1.69
CA THR A 91 4.33 2.61 -1.76
C THR A 91 5.73 3.04 -2.16
N TYR A 92 6.73 2.24 -1.81
CA TYR A 92 8.02 2.32 -2.49
C TYR A 92 7.95 1.68 -3.88
N ASP A 93 8.71 2.25 -4.82
CA ASP A 93 8.86 1.76 -6.18
C ASP A 93 9.83 0.57 -6.21
N MET A 94 9.24 -0.62 -6.35
CA MET A 94 9.93 -1.91 -6.41
C MET A 94 9.20 -2.82 -7.38
N ALA A 95 9.94 -3.67 -8.10
CA ALA A 95 9.43 -4.86 -8.80
C ALA A 95 8.18 -4.66 -9.71
N GLY A 96 8.03 -3.50 -10.34
CA GLY A 96 6.92 -3.20 -11.26
C GLY A 96 5.68 -2.55 -10.61
N ILE A 97 5.74 -2.20 -9.34
CA ILE A 97 4.64 -1.53 -8.63
C ILE A 97 4.19 -0.22 -9.32
N SER A 98 5.11 0.49 -9.97
CA SER A 98 4.82 1.69 -10.77
C SER A 98 3.87 1.45 -11.95
N GLU A 99 3.65 0.21 -12.38
CA GLU A 99 2.64 -0.14 -13.38
C GLU A 99 1.21 -0.03 -12.83
N MET A 100 1.02 -0.24 -11.52
CA MET A 100 -0.28 -0.11 -10.84
C MET A 100 -0.45 1.24 -10.15
N VAL A 101 0.62 1.74 -9.51
CA VAL A 101 0.60 2.98 -8.73
C VAL A 101 1.28 4.08 -9.52
N VAL A 102 0.48 4.84 -10.28
CA VAL A 102 0.92 6.01 -11.04
C VAL A 102 0.88 7.23 -10.13
N THR A 103 2.05 7.77 -9.79
CA THR A 103 2.20 8.89 -8.87
C THR A 103 1.38 10.11 -9.30
N GLY A 104 0.53 10.62 -8.40
CA GLY A 104 -0.36 11.76 -8.66
C GLY A 104 -1.70 11.38 -9.31
N GLU A 105 -1.83 10.14 -9.81
CA GLU A 105 -3.05 9.64 -10.44
C GLU A 105 -3.74 8.58 -9.58
N THR A 106 -3.13 7.41 -9.39
CA THR A 106 -3.73 6.28 -8.65
C THR A 106 -3.19 6.14 -7.23
N GLY A 107 -2.16 6.92 -6.89
CA GLY A 107 -1.54 6.94 -5.57
C GLY A 107 -0.18 7.65 -5.62
N TYR A 108 0.76 7.19 -4.80
CA TYR A 108 2.14 7.65 -4.78
C TYR A 108 3.10 6.46 -4.76
N CYS A 109 3.88 6.33 -5.82
CA CYS A 109 4.99 5.39 -5.93
C CYS A 109 6.30 6.17 -5.75
N ILE A 110 6.97 5.95 -4.63
CA ILE A 110 8.07 6.76 -4.12
C ILE A 110 9.39 6.00 -4.30
N PRO A 111 10.49 6.66 -4.70
CA PRO A 111 11.80 6.02 -4.75
C PRO A 111 12.14 5.33 -3.42
N PHE A 112 12.70 4.11 -3.49
CA PHE A 112 13.02 3.35 -2.29
C PHE A 112 13.98 4.11 -1.37
N GLY A 113 13.64 4.16 -0.08
CA GLY A 113 14.44 4.82 0.94
C GLY A 113 14.18 6.32 1.09
N ASP A 114 13.40 6.95 0.20
CA ASP A 114 12.97 8.34 0.37
C ASP A 114 11.81 8.44 1.37
N GLU A 115 12.16 8.34 2.65
CA GLU A 115 11.20 8.33 3.74
C GLU A 115 10.46 9.67 3.88
N GLU A 116 11.11 10.79 3.61
CA GLU A 116 10.48 12.11 3.70
C GLU A 116 9.41 12.29 2.61
N ALA A 117 9.70 11.87 1.38
CA ALA A 117 8.71 11.86 0.31
C ALA A 117 7.54 10.90 0.63
N PHE A 118 7.82 9.74 1.23
CA PHE A 118 6.78 8.80 1.67
C PHE A 118 5.85 9.45 2.71
N ILE A 119 6.42 10.08 3.75
CA ILE A 119 5.65 10.77 4.79
C ILE A 119 4.84 11.93 4.19
N ALA A 120 5.43 12.72 3.29
CA ALA A 120 4.74 13.84 2.63
C ALA A 120 3.55 13.37 1.78
N ALA A 121 3.69 12.24 1.08
CA ALA A 121 2.60 11.63 0.33
C ALA A 121 1.44 11.19 1.25
N VAL A 122 1.77 10.52 2.37
CA VAL A 122 0.75 10.14 3.37
C VAL A 122 0.08 11.38 3.97
N ASP A 123 0.83 12.41 4.37
CA ASP A 123 0.27 13.65 4.92
C ASP A 123 -0.65 14.37 3.92
N THR A 124 -0.30 14.36 2.64
CA THR A 124 -1.15 14.89 1.57
C THR A 124 -2.51 14.19 1.54
N LEU A 125 -2.52 12.85 1.55
CA LEU A 125 -3.76 12.06 1.53
C LEU A 125 -4.56 12.15 2.84
N VAL A 126 -3.89 12.27 3.98
CA VAL A 126 -4.52 12.52 5.28
C VAL A 126 -5.26 13.86 5.28
N ARG A 127 -4.67 14.90 4.68
CA ARG A 127 -5.24 16.26 4.65
C ARG A 127 -6.28 16.47 3.56
N GLN A 128 -6.32 15.62 2.53
CA GLN A 128 -7.17 15.81 1.35
C GLN A 128 -8.09 14.61 1.10
N PRO A 129 -9.20 14.46 1.86
CA PRO A 129 -10.13 13.34 1.72
C PRO A 129 -10.71 13.18 0.30
N LEU A 130 -10.99 14.29 -0.39
CA LEU A 130 -11.50 14.25 -1.77
C LEU A 130 -10.44 13.74 -2.75
N LEU A 131 -9.17 14.09 -2.55
CA LEU A 131 -8.07 13.56 -3.36
C LEU A 131 -7.92 12.06 -3.14
N ARG A 132 -8.00 11.63 -1.87
CA ARG A 132 -7.94 10.23 -1.46
C ARG A 132 -9.04 9.39 -2.14
N GLU A 133 -10.29 9.84 -2.08
CA GLU A 133 -11.41 9.19 -2.76
C GLU A 133 -11.22 9.14 -4.28
N ALA A 134 -10.80 10.27 -4.88
CA ALA A 134 -10.59 10.34 -6.32
C ALA A 134 -9.44 9.44 -6.80
N MET A 135 -8.33 9.39 -6.07
CA MET A 135 -7.21 8.49 -6.35
C MET A 135 -7.61 7.02 -6.21
N GLY A 136 -8.34 6.68 -5.16
CA GLY A 136 -8.86 5.33 -4.93
C GLY A 136 -9.71 4.82 -6.09
N LYS A 137 -10.69 5.64 -6.54
CA LYS A 137 -11.52 5.32 -7.72
C LYS A 137 -10.72 5.18 -9.01
N ARG A 138 -9.67 5.99 -9.19
CA ARG A 138 -8.77 5.86 -10.35
C ARG A 138 -7.94 4.59 -10.27
N LEU A 139 -7.46 4.22 -9.09
CA LEU A 139 -6.77 2.95 -8.88
C LEU A 139 -7.69 1.77 -9.19
N HIS A 140 -8.95 1.82 -8.74
CA HIS A 140 -9.95 0.81 -9.08
C HIS A 140 -10.10 0.63 -10.58
N ALA A 141 -10.35 1.73 -11.31
CA ALA A 141 -10.51 1.69 -12.76
C ALA A 141 -9.25 1.15 -13.46
N HIS A 142 -8.06 1.54 -12.98
CA HIS A 142 -6.79 1.10 -13.54
C HIS A 142 -6.53 -0.40 -13.33
N VAL A 143 -6.74 -0.89 -12.11
CA VAL A 143 -6.64 -2.32 -11.78
C VAL A 143 -7.68 -3.13 -12.53
N ALA A 144 -8.94 -2.69 -12.56
CA ALA A 144 -10.01 -3.38 -13.27
C ALA A 144 -9.75 -3.48 -14.78
N ALA A 145 -9.10 -2.48 -15.38
CA ALA A 145 -8.72 -2.53 -16.79
C ALA A 145 -7.56 -3.50 -17.04
N LEU A 146 -6.43 -3.31 -16.33
CA LEU A 146 -5.20 -4.09 -16.55
C LEU A 146 -5.32 -5.55 -16.13
N CYS A 147 -6.13 -5.84 -15.12
CA CYS A 147 -6.31 -7.19 -14.57
C CYS A 147 -7.63 -7.83 -15.02
N SER A 148 -8.29 -7.30 -16.05
CA SER A 148 -9.46 -7.95 -16.64
C SER A 148 -9.08 -9.26 -17.33
N ASP A 149 -9.99 -10.24 -17.29
CA ASP A 149 -9.80 -11.52 -17.98
C ASP A 149 -9.47 -11.32 -19.46
N ASP A 150 -10.14 -10.37 -20.11
CA ASP A 150 -9.92 -10.02 -21.52
C ASP A 150 -8.50 -9.50 -21.77
N GLU A 151 -8.01 -8.58 -20.93
CA GLU A 151 -6.68 -7.98 -21.10
C GLU A 151 -5.56 -8.98 -20.79
N ILE A 152 -5.72 -9.79 -19.74
CA ILE A 152 -4.79 -10.86 -19.39
C ILE A 152 -4.73 -11.90 -20.52
N TYR A 153 -5.88 -12.29 -21.05
CA TYR A 153 -5.95 -13.22 -22.18
C TYR A 153 -5.28 -12.64 -23.43
N ARG A 154 -5.63 -11.39 -23.79
CA ARG A 154 -5.09 -10.70 -24.97
C ARG A 154 -3.57 -10.61 -24.94
N THR A 155 -3.01 -10.15 -23.82
CA THR A 155 -1.55 -9.98 -23.65
C THR A 155 -0.82 -11.32 -23.66
N THR A 156 -1.38 -12.34 -23.01
CA THR A 156 -0.81 -13.71 -22.98
C THR A 156 -0.78 -14.33 -24.38
N MET A 157 -1.89 -14.24 -25.12
CA MET A 157 -1.96 -14.78 -26.49
C MET A 157 -1.02 -14.06 -27.45
N ALA A 158 -0.86 -12.75 -27.31
CA ALA A 158 0.09 -11.98 -28.12
C ALA A 158 1.52 -12.50 -27.95
N ALA A 159 1.93 -12.84 -26.72
CA ALA A 159 3.26 -13.38 -26.44
C ALA A 159 3.51 -14.75 -27.09
N TYR A 160 2.48 -15.59 -27.27
CA TYR A 160 2.60 -16.86 -27.99
C TYR A 160 2.71 -16.71 -29.51
N THR A 161 2.35 -15.54 -30.05
CA THR A 161 2.39 -15.25 -31.49
C THR A 161 3.60 -14.43 -31.94
N MET A 162 4.48 -14.06 -31.00
CA MET A 162 5.79 -13.45 -31.29
C MET A 162 6.82 -14.51 -31.68
#